data_AF-A0A4R8LN89-F1
#
_entry.id   AF-A0A4R8LN89-F1
#
_cell.length_a   1.000
_cell.length_b   1.000
_cell.length_c   1.000
_cell.angle_alpha   90.00
_cell.angle_beta   90.00
_cell.angle_gamma   90.00
#
_symmetry.space_group_name_H-M   'P 1'
#
loop_
_entity.id
_entity.type
_entity.pdbx_description
1 polymer ?
#
loop_
_entity_poly.entity_id
_entity_poly.type
_entity_poly.pdbx_seq_one_letter_code
_entity_poly.pdbx_strand_id
1 'polypeptide(L)'
;MNRAHLLHAGAVGLAVVAALSFSTMPVLADTANTTSSTSAATTSTGVTWTVDAGAMSKSGVMAMAFFPNVITIDAGDTITFEGAGHTVSFPGADGKLPASTSPAAQAPAGGSTYDGTSFTSSGLLIGKPYTLTFTKPGVYPYYCLLHPGMMGVVIVNPAGTPYPMTQAQYNAEGQSEQQADFTAGDQAVSSFQLKAQKNPNGTTTYFAQTDAPEPQTYTFDLSAQNSSTVRGSALIAFSLPPSQSNPETTYSIAVKLAGLTPGQSYTAVLSEGTSGSGVTVPQSQFGTVTVNADGTGTVTGSVNAMALPQGVWTLDIEDATHHIVASGRIDHPSWAYERFLPDTLHIHTGDTVVWTQTGINEVHTVTFLPSGWSDIPNESLMPVPYGGHIYAGTGFYNSGFMVPGATYDLTFIKSGNFAYRCLLHDVMGMLGTVDVTPQPNVLTIALNNSVDNVPSRTVGKTTYVPIWYVMHMLQSQGLHSTWNGSDWKVSSTTPINAHSQAGSSGNIHLYLNNQLLFSGDSQVWSLNGHATTFVPVHQVVGALQSLGFDAAFDGSTLDMTPQAHAGSVPAPTAAQSMGTGGSQSSSASGTSGNAMSGMN
;
A
#
# COMPACT_ATOMS: atom_id res chain seq x y z
N MET A 1 13.70 -40.09 -30.55
CA MET A 1 13.81 -39.57 -31.93
C MET A 1 14.56 -38.24 -31.83
N ASN A 2 15.89 -38.24 -32.03
CA ASN A 2 16.60 -37.63 -33.18
C ASN A 2 16.09 -36.22 -33.50
N ARG A 3 16.83 -35.10 -33.50
CA ARG A 3 18.25 -34.69 -33.73
C ARG A 3 18.27 -33.17 -33.36
N ALA A 4 19.35 -32.38 -33.22
CA ALA A 4 20.79 -32.49 -33.10
C ALA A 4 21.31 -31.06 -32.80
N HIS A 5 22.47 -30.96 -32.15
CA HIS A 5 23.29 -29.75 -31.99
C HIS A 5 23.71 -29.10 -33.33
N LEU A 6 24.04 -27.80 -33.33
CA LEU A 6 25.36 -27.29 -33.77
C LEU A 6 25.55 -25.78 -33.53
N LEU A 7 26.66 -25.46 -32.87
CA LEU A 7 27.37 -24.18 -32.82
C LEU A 7 27.85 -23.75 -34.22
N HIS A 8 28.21 -22.47 -34.42
CA HIS A 8 29.54 -22.03 -34.88
C HIS A 8 29.70 -20.49 -34.80
N ALA A 9 30.86 -20.06 -34.30
CA ALA A 9 31.43 -18.72 -34.43
C ALA A 9 32.17 -18.56 -35.78
N GLY A 10 32.41 -17.32 -36.23
CA GLY A 10 33.26 -17.04 -37.40
C GLY A 10 33.37 -15.55 -37.74
N ALA A 11 34.59 -15.02 -37.72
CA ALA A 11 34.97 -13.61 -37.75
C ALA A 11 35.29 -13.01 -39.15
N VAL A 12 35.59 -11.70 -39.14
CA VAL A 12 36.52 -10.90 -40.01
C VAL A 12 36.01 -10.24 -41.31
N GLY A 13 36.33 -8.93 -41.44
CA GLY A 13 36.56 -8.16 -42.68
C GLY A 13 35.54 -7.03 -42.88
N LEU A 14 35.85 -5.78 -43.22
CA LEU A 14 36.99 -5.20 -43.94
C LEU A 14 36.98 -3.67 -43.73
N ALA A 15 38.17 -3.04 -43.64
CA ALA A 15 38.36 -1.60 -43.59
C ALA A 15 38.19 -0.94 -44.97
N VAL A 16 37.68 0.31 -45.01
CA VAL A 16 37.84 1.22 -46.16
C VAL A 16 38.39 2.56 -45.67
N VAL A 17 39.54 2.91 -46.25
CA VAL A 17 40.25 4.18 -46.15
C VAL A 17 39.89 5.02 -47.38
N ALA A 18 39.58 6.30 -47.18
CA ALA A 18 39.69 7.36 -48.21
C ALA A 18 39.81 8.70 -47.47
N ALA A 19 41.01 9.29 -47.38
CA ALA A 19 41.72 10.09 -48.38
C ALA A 19 41.52 11.60 -48.11
N LEU A 20 42.54 12.19 -47.49
CA LEU A 20 42.77 13.62 -47.32
C LEU A 20 43.06 14.27 -48.68
N SER A 21 42.44 15.42 -48.95
CA SER A 21 42.88 16.35 -49.99
C SER A 21 43.04 17.74 -49.38
N PHE A 22 44.30 18.20 -49.30
CA PHE A 22 44.67 19.57 -49.03
C PHE A 22 44.58 20.39 -50.32
N SER A 23 43.92 21.54 -50.27
CA SER A 23 44.05 22.59 -51.29
C SER A 23 44.02 23.98 -50.63
N THR A 24 45.23 24.51 -50.48
CA THR A 24 45.67 25.91 -50.63
C THR A 24 44.66 27.05 -50.49
N MET A 25 44.93 27.91 -49.49
CA MET A 25 44.38 29.26 -49.31
C MET A 25 44.71 30.20 -50.49
N PRO A 26 43.87 31.22 -50.74
CA PRO A 26 44.36 32.56 -51.04
C PRO A 26 43.92 33.56 -49.97
N VAL A 27 44.89 34.38 -49.56
CA VAL A 27 44.70 35.64 -48.83
C VAL A 27 44.20 36.68 -49.84
N LEU A 28 43.06 37.31 -49.56
CA LEU A 28 42.64 38.57 -50.17
C LEU A 28 42.08 39.46 -49.06
N ALA A 29 42.70 40.63 -48.91
CA ALA A 29 42.28 41.67 -48.01
C ALA A 29 41.23 42.57 -48.67
N ASP A 30 40.39 43.11 -47.79
CA ASP A 30 39.65 44.37 -47.88
C ASP A 30 38.37 44.42 -48.74
N THR A 31 37.22 44.58 -48.06
CA THR A 31 36.40 45.80 -48.17
C THR A 31 35.27 45.73 -47.15
N ALA A 32 35.18 46.76 -46.32
CA ALA A 32 34.08 46.98 -45.41
C ALA A 32 32.74 47.05 -46.18
N ASN A 33 31.80 46.18 -45.81
CA ASN A 33 30.39 46.41 -46.05
C ASN A 33 29.63 46.04 -44.78
N THR A 34 29.21 47.07 -44.03
CA THR A 34 28.28 46.96 -42.91
C THR A 34 26.92 46.52 -43.45
N THR A 35 26.72 45.21 -43.57
CA THR A 35 25.39 44.61 -43.65
C THR A 35 24.96 44.30 -42.23
N SER A 36 24.01 45.08 -41.72
CA SER A 36 23.25 44.77 -40.51
C SER A 36 22.56 43.42 -40.70
N SER A 37 23.17 42.35 -40.20
CA SER A 37 22.49 41.07 -40.03
C SER A 37 21.47 41.26 -38.92
N THR A 38 20.23 41.52 -39.31
CA THR A 38 19.08 41.16 -38.48
C THR A 38 19.16 39.65 -38.28
N SER A 39 19.70 39.23 -37.14
CA SER A 39 19.50 37.86 -36.66
C SER A 39 18.01 37.68 -36.51
N ALA A 40 17.37 37.09 -37.52
CA ALA A 40 16.09 36.46 -37.35
C ALA A 40 16.29 35.44 -36.23
N ALA A 41 15.74 35.74 -35.06
CA ALA A 41 15.64 34.78 -33.97
C ALA A 41 14.86 33.59 -34.53
N THR A 42 15.58 32.52 -34.87
CA THR A 42 14.99 31.20 -35.04
C THR A 42 14.29 30.90 -33.73
N THR A 43 12.96 30.96 -33.76
CA THR A 43 12.11 30.41 -32.71
C THR A 43 12.45 28.92 -32.68
N SER A 44 13.30 28.53 -31.72
CA SER A 44 13.49 27.13 -31.38
C SER A 44 12.10 26.56 -31.11
N THR A 45 11.63 25.66 -31.97
CA THR A 45 10.44 24.88 -31.68
C THR A 45 10.82 23.98 -30.50
N GLY A 46 10.24 24.24 -29.33
CA GLY A 46 10.55 23.49 -28.11
C GLY A 46 10.50 21.98 -28.33
N VAL A 47 11.40 21.27 -27.66
CA VAL A 47 11.49 19.81 -27.73
C VAL A 47 10.40 19.19 -26.86
N THR A 48 9.86 18.05 -27.30
CA THR A 48 8.96 17.25 -26.47
C THR A 48 9.71 16.06 -25.89
N TRP A 49 9.65 15.94 -24.57
CA TRP A 49 10.27 14.89 -23.77
C TRP A 49 9.21 13.96 -23.19
N THR A 50 9.62 12.79 -22.71
CA THR A 50 8.76 11.81 -22.05
C THR A 50 9.29 11.44 -20.67
N VAL A 51 8.38 11.26 -19.71
CA VAL A 51 8.64 10.78 -18.36
C VAL A 51 7.57 9.76 -18.00
N ASP A 52 7.96 8.61 -17.46
CA ASP A 52 7.01 7.61 -16.96
C ASP A 52 6.67 7.90 -15.49
N ALA A 53 5.40 7.75 -15.13
CA ALA A 53 4.88 7.85 -13.77
C ALA A 53 4.53 6.45 -13.28
N GLY A 54 5.47 5.83 -12.58
CA GLY A 54 5.37 4.46 -12.11
C GLY A 54 5.50 3.41 -13.22
N ALA A 55 5.76 2.17 -12.80
CA ALA A 55 5.76 1.00 -13.67
C ALA A 55 5.48 -0.25 -12.84
N MET A 56 4.79 -1.24 -13.41
CA MET A 56 4.51 -2.51 -12.71
C MET A 56 5.23 -3.68 -13.38
N SER A 57 5.92 -4.49 -12.58
CA SER A 57 6.50 -5.75 -12.99
C SER A 57 5.44 -6.84 -13.18
N LYS A 58 5.81 -7.96 -13.80
CA LYS A 58 4.90 -9.11 -13.92
C LYS A 58 4.60 -9.80 -12.57
N SER A 59 5.49 -9.66 -11.59
CA SER A 59 5.29 -10.21 -10.24
C SER A 59 4.28 -9.41 -9.42
N GLY A 60 3.97 -8.18 -9.83
CA GLY A 60 3.10 -7.26 -9.09
C GLY A 60 3.87 -6.27 -8.23
N VAL A 61 5.20 -6.16 -8.36
CA VAL A 61 5.95 -5.05 -7.78
C VAL A 61 5.68 -3.81 -8.63
N MET A 62 5.13 -2.76 -8.01
CA MET A 62 5.00 -1.46 -8.63
C MET A 62 6.15 -0.54 -8.17
N ALA A 63 6.89 0.00 -9.13
CA ALA A 63 7.88 1.03 -8.91
C ALA A 63 7.18 2.37 -8.64
N MET A 64 7.46 2.97 -7.49
CA MET A 64 6.79 4.14 -6.90
C MET A 64 7.61 5.42 -7.12
N ALA A 65 8.02 5.66 -8.36
CA ALA A 65 8.81 6.83 -8.74
C ALA A 65 8.46 7.33 -10.15
N PHE A 66 8.92 8.55 -10.48
CA PHE A 66 8.92 9.04 -11.86
C PHE A 66 10.23 8.68 -12.55
N PHE A 67 10.19 8.36 -13.83
CA PHE A 67 11.34 7.85 -14.58
C PHE A 67 11.60 8.66 -15.86
N PRO A 68 12.80 9.26 -16.00
CA PRO A 68 13.86 9.33 -15.00
C PRO A 68 13.43 10.15 -13.76
N ASN A 69 14.07 9.90 -12.61
CA ASN A 69 13.78 10.65 -11.39
C ASN A 69 14.04 12.16 -11.55
N VAL A 70 15.04 12.52 -12.37
CA VAL A 70 15.40 13.91 -12.69
C VAL A 70 15.59 14.07 -14.20
N ILE A 71 14.98 15.12 -14.77
CA ILE A 71 15.15 15.47 -16.19
C ILE A 71 15.59 16.93 -16.33
N THR A 72 16.51 17.20 -17.26
CA THR A 72 16.95 18.56 -17.61
C THR A 72 16.48 18.91 -19.01
N ILE A 73 15.69 19.98 -19.12
CA ILE A 73 15.10 20.50 -20.36
C ILE A 73 15.38 22.00 -20.48
N ASP A 74 14.90 22.62 -21.56
CA ASP A 74 15.02 24.05 -21.79
C ASP A 74 13.67 24.77 -21.66
N ALA A 75 13.71 26.07 -21.33
CA ALA A 75 12.51 26.90 -21.36
C ALA A 75 11.91 26.92 -22.78
N GLY A 76 10.62 26.57 -22.88
CA GLY A 76 9.88 26.37 -24.13
C GLY A 76 9.61 24.89 -24.45
N ASP A 77 10.32 23.96 -23.79
CA ASP A 77 10.11 22.52 -23.97
C ASP A 77 8.85 22.02 -23.28
N THR A 78 8.37 20.87 -23.73
CA THR A 78 7.19 20.18 -23.20
C THR A 78 7.56 18.79 -22.70
N ILE A 79 6.99 18.37 -21.57
CA ILE A 79 7.09 16.98 -21.09
C ILE A 79 5.72 16.33 -21.25
N THR A 80 5.73 15.12 -21.81
CA THR A 80 4.60 14.17 -21.79
C THR A 80 4.84 13.16 -20.68
N PHE A 81 3.97 13.14 -19.69
CA PHE A 81 3.96 12.18 -18.60
C PHE A 81 3.02 11.03 -18.95
N GLU A 82 3.52 9.81 -18.90
CA GLU A 82 2.77 8.58 -19.20
C GLU A 82 2.68 7.71 -17.96
N GLY A 83 1.62 6.90 -17.83
CA GLY A 83 1.41 6.05 -16.66
C GLY A 83 -0.06 5.91 -16.31
N ALA A 84 -0.34 5.20 -15.21
CA ALA A 84 -1.68 5.02 -14.69
C ALA A 84 -1.64 4.95 -13.16
N GLY A 85 -2.68 5.45 -12.49
CA GLY A 85 -2.80 5.35 -11.02
C GLY A 85 -2.01 6.41 -10.24
N HIS A 86 -1.27 7.30 -10.93
CA HIS A 86 -0.48 8.36 -10.30
C HIS A 86 -0.97 9.75 -10.71
N THR A 87 -0.61 10.77 -9.93
CA THR A 87 -0.79 12.18 -10.31
C THR A 87 0.57 12.79 -10.62
N VAL A 88 0.62 13.78 -11.51
CA VAL A 88 1.79 14.63 -11.75
C VAL A 88 1.44 16.04 -11.29
N SER A 89 1.93 16.43 -10.11
CA SER A 89 1.51 17.66 -9.44
C SER A 89 2.68 18.57 -9.12
N PHE A 90 2.65 19.78 -9.69
CA PHE A 90 3.62 20.83 -9.45
C PHE A 90 3.03 21.85 -8.45
N PRO A 91 3.79 22.24 -7.40
CA PRO A 91 3.32 23.21 -6.41
C PRO A 91 3.18 24.63 -6.99
N GLY A 92 2.41 25.48 -6.32
CA GLY A 92 2.42 26.92 -6.60
C GLY A 92 3.62 27.62 -5.95
N ALA A 93 3.72 28.95 -6.11
CA ALA A 93 4.78 29.75 -5.50
C ALA A 93 4.81 29.70 -3.97
N ASP A 94 3.73 29.28 -3.31
CA ASP A 94 3.64 29.09 -1.87
C ASP A 94 4.08 27.69 -1.40
N GLY A 95 4.44 26.79 -2.32
CA GLY A 95 4.90 25.44 -2.04
C GLY A 95 3.82 24.49 -1.54
N LYS A 96 2.54 24.90 -1.51
CA LYS A 96 1.47 24.09 -0.91
C LYS A 96 0.91 23.08 -1.90
N LEU A 97 0.62 21.88 -1.38
CA LEU A 97 -0.05 20.81 -2.09
C LEU A 97 -1.39 20.48 -1.41
N PRO A 98 -2.42 20.05 -2.15
CA PRO A 98 -3.61 19.45 -1.58
C PRO A 98 -3.27 18.25 -0.67
N ALA A 99 -4.05 18.06 0.39
CA ALA A 99 -3.92 16.86 1.22
C ALA A 99 -4.25 15.60 0.39
N SER A 100 -3.48 14.52 0.56
CA SER A 100 -3.62 13.27 -0.20
C SER A 100 -5.01 12.65 -0.14
N THR A 101 -5.71 12.83 0.99
CA THR A 101 -7.07 12.33 1.21
C THR A 101 -8.18 13.25 0.66
N SER A 102 -7.82 14.40 0.09
CA SER A 102 -8.80 15.34 -0.45
C SER A 102 -9.16 15.02 -1.91
N PRO A 103 -10.41 15.24 -2.36
CA PRO A 103 -10.76 15.11 -3.77
C PRO A 103 -9.91 15.99 -4.70
N ALA A 104 -9.41 17.12 -4.18
CA ALA A 104 -8.54 18.03 -4.92
C ALA A 104 -7.17 17.40 -5.26
N ALA A 105 -6.70 16.41 -4.51
CA ALA A 105 -5.47 15.68 -4.83
C ALA A 105 -5.61 14.82 -6.09
N GLN A 106 -6.84 14.43 -6.47
CA GLN A 106 -7.11 13.55 -7.62
C GLN A 106 -7.64 14.31 -8.85
N ALA A 107 -8.00 15.58 -8.69
CA ALA A 107 -8.57 16.40 -9.75
C ALA A 107 -7.48 17.10 -10.58
N PRO A 108 -7.66 17.25 -11.90
CA PRO A 108 -6.77 18.07 -12.71
C PRO A 108 -6.86 19.55 -12.31
N ALA A 109 -5.74 20.26 -12.39
CA ALA A 109 -5.63 21.67 -12.05
C ALA A 109 -4.62 22.39 -12.94
N GLY A 110 -4.79 23.70 -13.14
CA GLY A 110 -3.89 24.52 -13.93
C GLY A 110 -4.17 24.49 -15.43
N GLY A 111 -3.15 24.83 -16.23
CA GLY A 111 -3.22 24.88 -17.70
C GLY A 111 -2.15 23.99 -18.35
N SER A 112 -1.94 24.17 -19.65
CA SER A 112 -0.92 23.40 -20.41
C SER A 112 0.51 23.97 -20.28
N THR A 113 0.71 24.98 -19.45
CA THR A 113 2.01 25.65 -19.24
C THR A 113 2.30 25.82 -17.76
N TYR A 114 3.58 25.75 -17.39
CA TYR A 114 4.04 25.96 -16.02
C TYR A 114 5.30 26.83 -15.97
N ASP A 115 5.31 27.79 -15.05
CA ASP A 115 6.39 28.75 -14.84
C ASP A 115 6.86 28.82 -13.38
N GLY A 116 6.34 27.93 -12.52
CA GLY A 116 6.63 27.91 -11.09
C GLY A 116 5.67 28.72 -10.21
N THR A 117 4.60 29.31 -10.75
CA THR A 117 3.76 30.23 -9.97
C THR A 117 2.47 29.63 -9.43
N SER A 118 1.81 28.77 -10.21
CA SER A 118 0.46 28.27 -9.91
C SER A 118 0.44 26.75 -9.82
N PHE A 119 -0.24 26.22 -8.80
CA PHE A 119 -0.45 24.79 -8.66
C PHE A 119 -1.05 24.21 -9.94
N THR A 120 -0.41 23.16 -10.45
CA THR A 120 -0.78 22.52 -11.71
C THR A 120 -0.69 21.02 -11.51
N SER A 121 -1.74 20.28 -11.91
CA SER A 121 -1.81 18.84 -11.71
C SER A 121 -2.51 18.15 -12.88
N SER A 122 -2.02 16.96 -13.23
CA SER A 122 -2.71 16.06 -14.15
C SER A 122 -4.04 15.54 -13.58
N GLY A 123 -4.23 15.58 -12.26
CA GLY A 123 -5.16 14.68 -11.58
C GLY A 123 -4.72 13.22 -11.73
N LEU A 124 -5.59 12.27 -11.41
CA LEU A 124 -5.28 10.85 -11.57
C LEU A 124 -5.11 10.48 -13.05
N LEU A 125 -3.94 9.95 -13.42
CA LEU A 125 -3.68 9.46 -14.76
C LEU A 125 -4.51 8.18 -15.02
N ILE A 126 -5.53 8.29 -15.87
CA ILE A 126 -6.40 7.17 -16.27
C ILE A 126 -6.45 7.13 -17.81
N GLY A 127 -5.56 6.33 -18.41
CA GLY A 127 -5.59 6.00 -19.84
C GLY A 127 -5.30 7.15 -20.81
N LYS A 128 -4.82 8.31 -20.31
CA LYS A 128 -4.37 9.43 -21.14
C LYS A 128 -3.10 10.05 -20.55
N PRO A 129 -2.09 10.37 -21.39
CA PRO A 129 -0.91 11.06 -20.93
C PRO A 129 -1.23 12.52 -20.56
N TYR A 130 -0.39 13.10 -19.73
CA TYR A 130 -0.46 14.51 -19.34
C TYR A 130 0.69 15.29 -19.96
N THR A 131 0.42 16.44 -20.58
CA THR A 131 1.45 17.25 -21.26
C THR A 131 1.57 18.62 -20.62
N LEU A 132 2.79 19.06 -20.33
CA LEU A 132 3.05 20.35 -19.70
C LEU A 132 4.27 21.05 -20.33
N THR A 133 4.09 22.29 -20.77
CA THR A 133 5.17 23.14 -21.32
C THR A 133 5.79 24.02 -20.24
N PHE A 134 7.12 24.00 -20.11
CA PHE A 134 7.83 24.79 -19.10
C PHE A 134 8.34 26.09 -19.69
N THR A 135 7.91 27.24 -19.18
CA THR A 135 8.18 28.54 -19.84
C THR A 135 9.26 29.37 -19.16
N LYS A 136 9.77 28.95 -17.99
CA LYS A 136 10.74 29.71 -17.21
C LYS A 136 11.87 28.81 -16.70
N PRO A 137 13.14 29.26 -16.76
CA PRO A 137 14.23 28.53 -16.13
C PRO A 137 14.06 28.42 -14.61
N GLY A 138 14.44 27.27 -14.06
CA GLY A 138 14.28 26.96 -12.64
C GLY A 138 14.41 25.46 -12.35
N VAL A 139 14.37 25.11 -11.07
CA VAL A 139 14.33 23.72 -10.59
C VAL A 139 12.93 23.50 -10.02
N TYR A 140 12.21 22.54 -10.58
CA TYR A 140 10.80 22.31 -10.29
C TYR A 140 10.58 20.88 -9.78
N PRO A 141 10.58 20.67 -8.45
CA PRO A 141 10.12 19.42 -7.87
C PRO A 141 8.62 19.24 -8.13
N TYR A 142 8.21 17.99 -8.35
CA TYR A 142 6.83 17.59 -8.54
C TYR A 142 6.56 16.24 -7.89
N TYR A 143 5.28 15.97 -7.63
CA TYR A 143 4.88 14.93 -6.70
C TYR A 143 3.69 14.12 -7.24
N CYS A 144 3.64 12.84 -6.87
CA CYS A 144 2.36 12.16 -6.75
C CYS A 144 1.72 12.52 -5.41
N LEU A 145 0.44 12.91 -5.44
CA LEU A 145 -0.27 13.30 -4.22
C LEU A 145 -0.87 12.12 -3.46
N LEU A 146 -0.79 10.91 -4.02
CA LEU A 146 -1.41 9.70 -3.47
C LEU A 146 -0.39 8.80 -2.78
N HIS A 147 0.78 8.62 -3.40
CA HIS A 147 1.78 7.66 -2.94
C HIS A 147 2.96 8.38 -2.27
N PRO A 148 3.24 8.10 -0.99
CA PRO A 148 4.37 8.64 -0.25
C PRO A 148 5.70 8.52 -1.02
N GLY A 149 6.51 9.58 -1.00
CA GLY A 149 7.88 9.56 -1.54
C GLY A 149 8.00 9.59 -3.06
N MET A 150 6.91 9.43 -3.81
CA MET A 150 6.94 9.52 -5.26
C MET A 150 7.12 10.98 -5.70
N MET A 151 8.37 11.35 -5.97
CA MET A 151 8.81 12.69 -6.33
C MET A 151 9.67 12.62 -7.60
N GLY A 152 9.66 13.70 -8.38
CA GLY A 152 10.61 13.90 -9.47
C GLY A 152 11.02 15.37 -9.55
N VAL A 153 12.05 15.67 -10.35
CA VAL A 153 12.51 17.05 -10.55
C VAL A 153 12.68 17.35 -12.05
N VAL A 154 12.13 18.50 -12.47
CA VAL A 154 12.41 19.09 -13.78
C VAL A 154 13.35 20.27 -13.59
N ILE A 155 14.56 20.16 -14.14
CA ILE A 155 15.52 21.26 -14.24
C ILE A 155 15.31 21.93 -15.59
N VAL A 156 14.94 23.21 -15.58
CA VAL A 156 14.69 24.00 -16.78
C VAL A 156 15.81 25.01 -16.96
N ASN A 157 16.59 24.85 -18.02
CA ASN A 157 17.64 25.77 -18.42
C ASN A 157 17.10 26.93 -19.28
N PRO A 158 17.89 27.99 -19.50
CA PRO A 158 17.60 28.98 -20.53
C PRO A 158 17.43 28.32 -21.90
N ALA A 159 16.48 28.83 -22.69
CA ALA A 159 16.20 28.31 -24.03
C ALA A 159 17.46 28.30 -24.92
N GLY A 160 17.72 27.17 -25.58
CA GLY A 160 18.86 26.98 -26.48
C GLY A 160 20.14 26.51 -25.77
N THR A 161 20.05 26.08 -24.53
CA THR A 161 21.15 25.43 -23.81
C THR A 161 21.36 24.02 -24.38
N PRO A 162 22.60 23.58 -24.64
CA PRO A 162 22.83 22.20 -25.06
C PRO A 162 22.32 21.22 -24.00
N TYR A 163 21.45 20.30 -24.39
CA TYR A 163 20.92 19.28 -23.49
C TYR A 163 22.05 18.37 -22.98
N PRO A 164 22.09 18.05 -21.66
CA PRO A 164 23.09 17.15 -21.11
C PRO A 164 22.87 15.70 -21.54
N MET A 165 21.61 15.35 -21.87
CA MET A 165 21.21 14.01 -22.30
C MET A 165 20.18 14.08 -23.42
N THR A 166 20.12 13.02 -24.22
CA THR A 166 19.06 12.75 -25.19
C THR A 166 17.91 11.99 -24.54
N GLN A 167 16.72 11.96 -25.16
CA GLN A 167 15.59 11.17 -24.64
C GLN A 167 15.95 9.68 -24.48
N ALA A 168 16.75 9.12 -25.39
CA ALA A 168 17.17 7.73 -25.30
C ALA A 168 18.06 7.46 -24.08
N GLN A 169 18.87 8.44 -23.66
CA GLN A 169 19.69 8.33 -22.45
C GLN A 169 18.82 8.44 -21.19
N TYR A 170 17.86 9.37 -21.15
CA TYR A 170 16.89 9.45 -20.07
C TYR A 170 16.03 8.19 -19.94
N ASN A 171 15.59 7.60 -21.06
CA ASN A 171 14.86 6.33 -21.04
C ASN A 171 15.73 5.19 -20.48
N ALA A 172 17.02 5.15 -20.83
CA ALA A 172 17.93 4.13 -20.31
C ALA A 172 18.20 4.30 -18.81
N GLU A 173 18.32 5.54 -18.32
CA GLU A 173 18.44 5.85 -16.90
C GLU A 173 17.16 5.44 -16.15
N GLY A 174 15.98 5.88 -16.63
CA GLY A 174 14.70 5.52 -16.03
C GLY A 174 14.45 4.01 -15.99
N GLN A 175 14.86 3.25 -17.01
CA GLN A 175 14.79 1.79 -16.99
C GLN A 175 15.71 1.16 -15.93
N SER A 176 16.88 1.74 -15.68
CA SER A 176 17.79 1.28 -14.63
C SER A 176 17.21 1.55 -13.24
N GLU A 177 16.58 2.71 -13.05
CA GLU A 177 15.89 3.10 -11.81
C GLU A 177 14.69 2.15 -11.54
N GLN A 178 13.83 1.91 -12.54
CA GLN A 178 12.72 0.94 -12.44
C GLN A 178 13.22 -0.46 -12.07
N GLN A 179 14.32 -0.91 -12.69
CA GLN A 179 14.85 -2.24 -12.43
C GLN A 179 15.39 -2.38 -11.00
N ALA A 180 15.91 -1.31 -10.39
CA ALA A 180 16.33 -1.33 -9.00
C ALA A 180 15.13 -1.56 -8.06
N ASP A 181 14.00 -0.90 -8.35
CA ASP A 181 12.74 -1.05 -7.60
C ASP A 181 12.18 -2.46 -7.71
N PHE A 182 12.09 -2.99 -8.93
CA PHE A 182 11.63 -4.37 -9.16
C PHE A 182 12.51 -5.39 -8.44
N THR A 183 13.84 -5.21 -8.50
CA THR A 183 14.77 -6.12 -7.85
C THR A 183 14.61 -6.11 -6.33
N ALA A 184 14.46 -4.91 -5.74
CA ALA A 184 14.27 -4.76 -4.31
C ALA A 184 12.94 -5.37 -3.83
N GLY A 185 11.85 -5.10 -4.54
CA GLY A 185 10.53 -5.68 -4.25
C GLY A 185 10.50 -7.19 -4.39
N ASP A 186 11.03 -7.73 -5.50
CA ASP A 186 11.10 -9.18 -5.71
C ASP A 186 11.95 -9.87 -4.63
N GLN A 187 13.04 -9.23 -4.19
CA GLN A 187 13.86 -9.73 -3.09
C GLN A 187 13.07 -9.74 -1.77
N ALA A 188 12.36 -8.66 -1.43
CA ALA A 188 11.53 -8.59 -0.23
C ALA A 188 10.44 -9.67 -0.23
N VAL A 189 9.73 -9.83 -1.34
CA VAL A 189 8.70 -10.86 -1.56
C VAL A 189 9.30 -12.26 -1.42
N SER A 190 10.46 -12.53 -2.04
CA SER A 190 11.11 -13.85 -1.96
C SER A 190 11.54 -14.23 -0.53
N SER A 191 11.76 -13.24 0.33
CA SER A 191 12.14 -13.43 1.73
C SER A 191 10.94 -13.69 2.65
N PHE A 192 9.72 -13.43 2.17
CA PHE A 192 8.51 -13.63 2.96
C PHE A 192 8.35 -15.10 3.35
N GLN A 193 8.01 -15.33 4.62
CA GLN A 193 7.67 -16.63 5.16
C GLN A 193 6.40 -16.51 5.96
N LEU A 194 5.35 -17.23 5.55
CA LEU A 194 4.08 -17.26 6.25
C LEU A 194 4.30 -17.77 7.68
N LYS A 195 3.92 -16.96 8.67
CA LYS A 195 3.94 -17.36 10.08
C LYS A 195 2.59 -17.89 10.49
N ALA A 196 2.59 -18.89 11.36
CA ALA A 196 1.39 -19.42 11.97
C ALA A 196 1.61 -19.66 13.48
N GLN A 197 0.57 -19.41 14.28
CA GLN A 197 0.57 -19.60 15.72
C GLN A 197 -0.58 -20.51 16.12
N LYS A 198 -0.29 -21.61 16.82
CA LYS A 198 -1.32 -22.47 17.41
C LYS A 198 -1.83 -21.87 18.71
N ASN A 199 -3.13 -21.78 18.85
CA ASN A 199 -3.79 -21.14 19.98
C ASN A 199 -4.26 -22.17 21.03
N PRO A 200 -4.41 -21.77 22.31
CA PRO A 200 -4.87 -22.67 23.37
C PRO A 200 -6.27 -23.28 23.14
N ASN A 201 -7.14 -22.58 22.41
CA ASN A 201 -8.48 -23.03 22.01
C ASN A 201 -8.47 -24.00 20.82
N GLY A 202 -7.29 -24.46 20.38
CA GLY A 202 -7.14 -25.44 19.31
C GLY A 202 -7.15 -24.85 17.89
N THR A 203 -7.38 -23.55 17.73
CA THR A 203 -7.32 -22.87 16.43
C THR A 203 -5.88 -22.52 16.05
N THR A 204 -5.68 -22.11 14.80
CA THR A 204 -4.40 -21.55 14.31
C THR A 204 -4.62 -20.14 13.78
N THR A 205 -3.74 -19.21 14.11
CA THR A 205 -3.69 -17.87 13.51
C THR A 205 -2.56 -17.80 12.49
N TYR A 206 -2.88 -17.40 11.26
CA TYR A 206 -1.95 -17.19 10.15
C TYR A 206 -1.70 -15.69 9.95
N PHE A 207 -0.44 -15.30 9.74
CA PHE A 207 -0.04 -13.90 9.59
C PHE A 207 0.33 -13.61 8.14
N ALA A 208 -0.65 -13.09 7.39
CA ALA A 208 -0.50 -12.66 6.01
C ALA A 208 -0.12 -11.17 5.95
N GLN A 209 0.34 -10.71 4.78
CA GLN A 209 0.64 -9.31 4.55
C GLN A 209 -0.11 -8.78 3.32
N THR A 210 -0.46 -7.50 3.35
CA THR A 210 -1.03 -6.81 2.19
C THR A 210 0.03 -6.17 1.30
N ASP A 211 1.29 -6.23 1.69
CA ASP A 211 2.45 -5.70 0.94
C ASP A 211 3.70 -6.43 1.46
N ALA A 212 4.87 -6.20 0.87
CA ALA A 212 6.13 -6.70 1.41
C ALA A 212 6.84 -5.64 2.28
N PRO A 213 7.54 -6.02 3.36
CA PRO A 213 8.29 -5.08 4.18
C PRO A 213 9.55 -4.59 3.47
N GLU A 214 9.84 -3.30 3.59
CA GLU A 214 11.09 -2.71 3.10
C GLU A 214 12.20 -2.67 4.17
N PRO A 215 13.48 -2.72 3.77
CA PRO A 215 14.60 -2.53 4.67
C PRO A 215 14.56 -1.16 5.37
N GLN A 216 14.75 -1.14 6.69
CA GLN A 216 14.71 0.08 7.51
C GLN A 216 16.05 0.86 7.53
N THR A 217 16.98 0.47 6.66
CA THR A 217 18.30 1.08 6.55
C THR A 217 18.76 1.08 5.10
N TYR A 218 19.44 2.14 4.69
CA TYR A 218 19.99 2.30 3.35
C TYR A 218 21.38 2.93 3.42
N THR A 219 22.31 2.43 2.63
CA THR A 219 23.68 2.96 2.56
C THR A 219 24.01 3.40 1.16
N PHE A 220 24.69 4.55 1.04
CA PHE A 220 25.16 5.07 -0.24
C PHE A 220 26.51 5.78 -0.07
N ASP A 221 27.25 5.89 -1.17
CA ASP A 221 28.58 6.49 -1.20
C ASP A 221 28.52 7.96 -1.60
N LEU A 222 29.45 8.75 -1.06
CA LEU A 222 29.69 10.14 -1.46
C LEU A 222 30.98 10.20 -2.27
N SER A 223 30.87 10.65 -3.51
CA SER A 223 31.97 10.82 -4.45
C SER A 223 32.51 12.24 -4.44
N ALA A 224 33.81 12.39 -4.67
CA ALA A 224 34.46 13.69 -4.73
C ALA A 224 33.93 14.55 -5.89
N GLN A 225 33.73 15.84 -5.63
CA GLN A 225 33.27 16.83 -6.61
C GLN A 225 34.32 17.92 -6.81
N ASN A 226 34.27 18.64 -7.94
CA ASN A 226 35.08 19.84 -8.17
C ASN A 226 36.60 19.67 -7.92
N SER A 227 37.17 18.54 -8.33
CA SER A 227 38.60 18.18 -8.10
C SER A 227 39.01 18.04 -6.62
N SER A 228 38.04 17.96 -5.71
CA SER A 228 38.27 17.60 -4.31
C SER A 228 38.81 16.18 -4.17
N THR A 229 39.34 15.88 -2.98
CA THR A 229 39.69 14.51 -2.56
C THR A 229 38.75 13.96 -1.48
N VAL A 230 37.73 14.73 -1.10
CA VAL A 230 36.74 14.35 -0.09
C VAL A 230 35.83 13.27 -0.66
N ARG A 231 35.67 12.17 0.08
CA ARG A 231 34.77 11.06 -0.24
C ARG A 231 34.26 10.43 1.04
N GLY A 232 33.21 9.64 0.95
CA GLY A 232 32.64 9.03 2.14
C GLY A 232 31.51 8.05 1.87
N SER A 233 30.80 7.74 2.94
CA SER A 233 29.62 6.89 2.93
C SER A 233 28.60 7.44 3.92
N ALA A 234 27.32 7.31 3.59
CA ALA A 234 26.22 7.63 4.48
C ALA A 234 25.36 6.39 4.76
N LEU A 235 24.82 6.33 5.98
CA LEU A 235 23.80 5.40 6.42
C LEU A 235 22.55 6.20 6.76
N ILE A 236 21.46 5.89 6.07
CA ILE A 236 20.12 6.31 6.43
C ILE A 236 19.51 5.19 7.27
N ALA A 237 18.97 5.52 8.43
CA ALA A 237 18.21 4.61 9.28
C ALA A 237 16.90 5.27 9.67
N PHE A 238 15.83 4.48 9.65
CA PHE A 238 14.51 4.94 10.02
C PHE A 238 13.77 3.82 10.73
N SER A 239 12.64 4.18 11.32
CA SER A 239 11.64 3.22 11.79
C SER A 239 10.32 3.69 11.26
N LEU A 240 9.59 2.81 10.57
CA LEU A 240 8.23 3.07 10.08
C LEU A 240 7.39 3.79 11.14
N PRO A 241 6.57 4.78 10.77
CA PRO A 241 5.74 5.46 11.74
C PRO A 241 4.68 4.47 12.22
N PRO A 242 4.53 4.22 13.54
CA PRO A 242 3.41 3.47 14.05
C PRO A 242 2.27 4.45 14.36
N SER A 243 1.57 5.01 13.36
CA SER A 243 0.17 5.42 13.52
C SER A 243 -0.42 6.14 12.29
N GLN A 244 -1.75 6.08 12.16
CA GLN A 244 -2.56 6.98 11.33
C GLN A 244 -2.42 8.47 11.69
N SER A 245 -1.79 8.82 12.84
CA SER A 245 -1.76 10.19 13.37
C SER A 245 -0.52 10.99 13.01
N ASN A 246 0.55 10.35 12.53
CA ASN A 246 1.71 11.03 11.98
C ASN A 246 2.15 10.32 10.69
N PRO A 247 1.90 10.91 9.51
CA PRO A 247 2.21 10.28 8.25
C PRO A 247 3.70 10.45 7.86
N GLU A 248 4.44 11.33 8.55
CA GLU A 248 5.87 11.53 8.32
C GLU A 248 6.73 10.57 9.14
N THR A 249 7.81 10.12 8.50
CA THR A 249 8.89 9.32 9.08
C THR A 249 10.11 10.21 9.28
N THR A 250 10.76 10.10 10.44
CA THR A 250 12.07 10.71 10.66
C THR A 250 13.17 9.78 10.16
N TYR A 251 13.92 10.23 9.16
CA TYR A 251 15.09 9.55 8.63
C TYR A 251 16.35 10.10 9.29
N SER A 252 17.06 9.27 10.05
CA SER A 252 18.35 9.62 10.65
C SER A 252 19.48 9.32 9.66
N ILE A 253 20.36 10.28 9.42
CA ILE A 253 21.44 10.19 8.44
C ILE A 253 22.77 10.32 9.17
N ALA A 254 23.62 9.29 9.08
CA ALA A 254 24.96 9.28 9.63
C ALA A 254 26.01 9.21 8.52
N VAL A 255 26.92 10.17 8.46
CA VAL A 255 27.89 10.34 7.37
C VAL A 255 29.30 10.17 7.91
N LYS A 256 30.13 9.42 7.18
CA LYS A 256 31.57 9.26 7.41
C LYS A 256 32.32 9.75 6.20
N LEU A 257 33.32 10.60 6.41
CA LEU A 257 34.08 11.29 5.37
C LEU A 257 35.58 11.08 5.58
N ALA A 258 36.33 11.14 4.48
CA ALA A 258 37.80 11.14 4.46
C ALA A 258 38.31 12.13 3.40
N GLY A 259 39.51 12.68 3.60
CA GLY A 259 40.13 13.64 2.67
C GLY A 259 39.76 15.09 2.96
N LEU A 260 39.21 15.33 4.16
CA LEU A 260 38.92 16.65 4.67
C LEU A 260 40.24 17.33 5.05
N THR A 261 40.29 18.65 4.92
CA THR A 261 41.44 19.44 5.36
C THR A 261 41.29 19.75 6.86
N PRO A 262 42.22 19.32 7.74
CA PRO A 262 42.12 19.62 9.17
C PRO A 262 42.06 21.13 9.43
N GLY A 263 41.17 21.54 10.33
CA GLY A 263 40.94 22.95 10.69
C GLY A 263 40.01 23.71 9.74
N GLN A 264 39.56 23.11 8.63
CA GLN A 264 38.49 23.66 7.79
C GLN A 264 37.11 23.22 8.28
N SER A 265 36.10 24.05 8.00
CA SER A 265 34.70 23.74 8.29
C SER A 265 34.00 23.22 7.04
N TYR A 266 33.14 22.23 7.23
CA TYR A 266 32.30 21.66 6.18
C TYR A 266 30.87 21.50 6.71
N THR A 267 29.91 21.61 5.82
CA THR A 267 28.48 21.41 6.09
C THR A 267 27.91 20.34 5.19
N ALA A 268 26.97 19.56 5.71
CA ALA A 268 26.17 18.64 4.90
C ALA A 268 24.84 19.31 4.57
N VAL A 269 24.44 19.25 3.30
CA VAL A 269 23.21 19.83 2.78
C VAL A 269 22.47 18.75 1.99
N LEU A 270 21.16 18.64 2.21
CA LEU A 270 20.29 17.79 1.42
C LEU A 270 19.54 18.66 0.41
N SER A 271 19.57 18.28 -0.86
CA SER A 271 18.98 19.06 -1.96
C SER A 271 18.14 18.19 -2.90
N GLU A 272 17.19 18.80 -3.60
CA GLU A 272 16.32 18.16 -4.60
C GLU A 272 16.87 18.36 -6.02
N GLY A 273 17.02 17.29 -6.78
CA GLY A 273 17.51 17.28 -8.16
C GLY A 273 18.92 16.71 -8.24
N THR A 274 19.79 17.39 -8.99
CA THR A 274 21.21 17.02 -9.06
C THR A 274 22.04 17.83 -8.05
N SER A 275 23.25 17.36 -7.76
CA SER A 275 24.21 18.09 -6.93
C SER A 275 24.37 19.54 -7.42
N GLY A 276 24.28 20.51 -6.50
CA GLY A 276 24.41 21.94 -6.81
C GLY A 276 23.19 22.62 -7.44
N SER A 277 22.05 21.94 -7.55
CA SER A 277 20.78 22.52 -8.03
C SER A 277 20.16 23.57 -7.07
N GLY A 278 20.65 23.65 -5.81
CA GLY A 278 20.40 24.77 -4.90
C GLY A 278 19.03 24.78 -4.21
N VAL A 279 18.13 23.84 -4.48
CA VAL A 279 16.86 23.70 -3.74
C VAL A 279 17.10 22.80 -2.54
N THR A 280 17.21 23.39 -1.35
CA THR A 280 17.38 22.63 -0.09
C THR A 280 16.11 21.85 0.24
N VAL A 281 16.25 20.58 0.63
CA VAL A 281 15.14 19.75 1.10
C VAL A 281 14.55 20.37 2.38
N PRO A 282 13.24 20.67 2.41
CA PRO A 282 12.59 21.23 3.59
C PRO A 282 12.77 20.34 4.82
N GLN A 283 12.83 20.97 6.00
CA GLN A 283 12.95 20.28 7.30
C GLN A 283 14.17 19.36 7.48
N SER A 284 15.12 19.37 6.53
CA SER A 284 16.41 18.74 6.72
C SER A 284 17.26 19.51 7.73
N GLN A 285 17.92 18.79 8.63
CA GLN A 285 18.76 19.37 9.68
C GLN A 285 20.05 18.59 9.79
N PHE A 286 21.19 19.25 9.61
CA PHE A 286 22.51 18.65 9.76
C PHE A 286 23.35 19.46 10.76
N GLY A 287 24.17 18.74 11.52
CA GLY A 287 25.25 19.37 12.28
C GLY A 287 26.39 19.84 11.38
N THR A 288 27.39 20.50 11.98
CA THR A 288 28.68 20.75 11.32
C THR A 288 29.50 19.46 11.26
N VAL A 289 30.28 19.28 10.20
CA VAL A 289 31.21 18.16 10.11
C VAL A 289 32.29 18.27 11.18
N THR A 290 32.42 17.24 12.01
CA THR A 290 33.52 17.12 12.97
C THR A 290 34.75 16.57 12.24
N VAL A 291 35.74 17.43 11.99
CA VAL A 291 36.98 17.08 11.26
C VAL A 291 38.08 16.66 12.23
N ASN A 292 38.63 15.47 12.04
CA ASN A 292 39.72 14.91 12.82
C ASN A 292 41.09 15.35 12.25
N ALA A 293 42.14 15.21 13.08
CA ALA A 293 43.51 15.56 12.70
C ALA A 293 44.08 14.71 11.55
N ASP A 294 43.53 13.52 11.31
CA ASP A 294 43.90 12.60 10.23
C ASP A 294 43.16 12.87 8.90
N GLY A 295 42.34 13.93 8.84
CA GLY A 295 41.55 14.27 7.66
C GLY A 295 40.29 13.41 7.46
N THR A 296 39.90 12.62 8.46
CA THR A 296 38.58 11.98 8.53
C THR A 296 37.57 12.90 9.20
N GLY A 297 36.28 12.64 9.03
CA GLY A 297 35.26 13.37 9.75
C GLY A 297 33.89 12.70 9.72
N THR A 298 33.01 13.18 10.59
CA THR A 298 31.64 12.66 10.70
C THR A 298 30.64 13.79 10.85
N VAL A 299 29.43 13.57 10.36
CA VAL A 299 28.28 14.43 10.60
C VAL A 299 27.03 13.57 10.72
N THR A 300 26.10 14.01 11.55
CA THR A 300 24.77 13.42 11.62
C THR A 300 23.72 14.48 11.29
N GLY A 301 22.60 14.02 10.76
CA GLY A 301 21.46 14.85 10.47
C GLY A 301 20.18 14.04 10.43
N SER A 302 19.08 14.72 10.18
CA SER A 302 17.78 14.10 10.00
C SER A 302 16.93 14.86 8.99
N VAL A 303 15.97 14.16 8.39
CA VAL A 303 14.90 14.76 7.59
C VAL A 303 13.59 14.07 7.93
N ASN A 304 12.51 14.85 8.05
CA ASN A 304 11.16 14.31 8.15
C ASN A 304 10.55 14.27 6.75
N ALA A 305 10.06 13.10 6.35
CA ALA A 305 9.36 12.94 5.10
C ALA A 305 8.42 11.74 5.13
N MET A 306 7.45 11.76 4.24
CA MET A 306 6.49 10.67 4.05
C MET A 306 7.20 9.36 3.68
N ALA A 307 8.11 9.41 2.69
CA ALA A 307 9.01 8.34 2.30
C ALA A 307 10.28 8.93 1.64
N LEU A 308 11.33 8.12 1.45
CA LEU A 308 12.54 8.53 0.74
C LEU A 308 12.28 8.52 -0.78
N PRO A 309 12.44 9.65 -1.49
CA PRO A 309 12.29 9.67 -2.94
C PRO A 309 13.54 9.06 -3.60
N GLN A 310 13.32 8.08 -4.48
CA GLN A 310 14.39 7.47 -5.27
C GLN A 310 15.04 8.52 -6.18
N GLY A 311 16.36 8.64 -6.12
CA GLY A 311 17.17 9.38 -7.10
C GLY A 311 16.95 10.89 -7.17
N VAL A 312 16.05 11.45 -6.35
CA VAL A 312 15.73 12.88 -6.33
C VAL A 312 16.57 13.63 -5.32
N TRP A 313 16.88 13.04 -4.17
CA TRP A 313 17.65 13.72 -3.14
C TRP A 313 19.15 13.49 -3.29
N THR A 314 19.93 14.56 -3.13
CA THR A 314 21.39 14.50 -3.07
C THR A 314 21.89 15.03 -1.73
N LEU A 315 22.82 14.31 -1.12
CA LEU A 315 23.58 14.76 0.04
C LEU A 315 24.89 15.38 -0.44
N ASP A 316 24.96 16.71 -0.41
CA ASP A 316 26.13 17.49 -0.76
C ASP A 316 26.94 17.86 0.48
N ILE A 317 28.27 17.76 0.39
CA ILE A 317 29.20 18.30 1.38
C ILE A 317 29.79 19.58 0.83
N GLU A 318 29.56 20.68 1.52
CA GLU A 318 30.03 22.00 1.16
C GLU A 318 31.22 22.41 2.05
N ASP A 319 32.18 23.14 1.47
CA ASP A 319 33.19 23.85 2.23
C ASP A 319 32.65 25.17 2.81
N ALA A 320 33.50 25.89 3.56
CA ALA A 320 33.15 27.18 4.16
C ALA A 320 32.76 28.28 3.14
N THR A 321 32.98 28.05 1.85
CA THR A 321 32.61 28.96 0.74
C THR A 321 31.42 28.45 -0.08
N HIS A 322 30.72 27.42 0.40
CA HIS A 322 29.60 26.76 -0.28
C HIS A 322 29.98 26.06 -1.59
N HIS A 323 31.26 25.73 -1.81
CA HIS A 323 31.63 24.86 -2.91
C HIS A 323 31.39 23.41 -2.52
N ILE A 324 30.71 22.66 -3.38
CA ILE A 324 30.45 21.24 -3.18
C ILE A 324 31.76 20.47 -3.38
N VAL A 325 32.22 19.80 -2.32
CA VAL A 325 33.47 19.02 -2.31
C VAL A 325 33.22 17.51 -2.37
N ALA A 326 32.02 17.04 -2.04
CA ALA A 326 31.59 15.67 -2.24
C ALA A 326 30.06 15.62 -2.37
N SER A 327 29.53 14.61 -3.08
CA SER A 327 28.08 14.42 -3.25
C SER A 327 27.73 12.94 -3.36
N GLY A 328 26.57 12.55 -2.84
CA GLY A 328 25.98 11.23 -3.04
C GLY A 328 24.48 11.34 -3.31
N ARG A 329 24.01 10.66 -4.35
CA ARG A 329 22.58 10.55 -4.69
C ARG A 329 21.92 9.47 -3.83
N ILE A 330 20.73 9.74 -3.32
CA ILE A 330 19.94 8.78 -2.54
C ILE A 330 19.10 7.95 -3.51
N ASP A 331 19.68 6.86 -4.00
CA ASP A 331 19.03 5.90 -4.91
C ASP A 331 18.30 4.80 -4.11
N HIS A 332 17.58 5.20 -3.06
CA HIS A 332 16.78 4.25 -2.28
C HIS A 332 15.65 3.72 -3.18
N PRO A 333 15.51 2.40 -3.36
CA PRO A 333 14.42 1.86 -4.15
C PRO A 333 13.05 2.29 -3.59
N SER A 334 12.16 2.74 -4.46
CA SER A 334 10.80 3.16 -4.10
C SER A 334 9.82 2.20 -4.78
N TRP A 335 9.17 1.33 -4.01
CA TRP A 335 8.26 0.33 -4.56
C TRP A 335 7.16 -0.07 -3.59
N ALA A 336 6.10 -0.65 -4.11
CA ALA A 336 5.03 -1.31 -3.38
C ALA A 336 4.72 -2.68 -4.02
N TYR A 337 4.25 -3.63 -3.24
CA TYR A 337 3.84 -4.95 -3.74
C TYR A 337 2.32 -5.06 -3.80
N GLU A 338 1.81 -5.10 -5.03
CA GLU A 338 0.38 -5.05 -5.35
C GLU A 338 -0.28 -6.43 -5.28
N ARG A 339 0.15 -7.30 -4.37
CA ARG A 339 -0.42 -8.63 -4.14
C ARG A 339 -0.40 -8.95 -2.65
N PHE A 340 -1.29 -9.85 -2.23
CA PHE A 340 -1.25 -10.41 -0.89
C PHE A 340 -0.10 -11.41 -0.75
N LEU A 341 0.46 -11.51 0.46
CA LEU A 341 1.49 -12.48 0.82
C LEU A 341 0.98 -13.44 1.90
N PRO A 342 0.73 -14.72 1.55
CA PRO A 342 0.61 -15.25 0.20
C PRO A 342 -0.71 -14.83 -0.48
N ASP A 343 -0.79 -15.03 -1.79
CA ASP A 343 -2.01 -14.82 -2.59
C ASP A 343 -3.07 -15.89 -2.27
N THR A 344 -2.65 -17.12 -1.99
CA THR A 344 -3.53 -18.21 -1.53
C THR A 344 -3.12 -18.72 -0.15
N LEU A 345 -4.07 -18.73 0.79
CA LEU A 345 -3.92 -19.32 2.11
C LEU A 345 -4.73 -20.61 2.20
N HIS A 346 -4.09 -21.70 2.63
CA HIS A 346 -4.78 -22.93 2.99
C HIS A 346 -4.86 -23.04 4.51
N ILE A 347 -6.07 -22.97 5.05
CA ILE A 347 -6.35 -23.02 6.48
C ILE A 347 -7.47 -24.02 6.75
N HIS A 348 -7.83 -24.18 8.02
CA HIS A 348 -8.97 -24.99 8.39
C HIS A 348 -10.09 -24.19 9.06
N THR A 349 -11.28 -24.81 9.15
CA THR A 349 -12.38 -24.22 9.91
C THR A 349 -11.93 -23.91 11.35
N GLY A 350 -12.30 -22.73 11.82
CA GLY A 350 -11.91 -22.17 13.11
C GLY A 350 -10.60 -21.40 13.11
N ASP A 351 -9.79 -21.47 12.05
CA ASP A 351 -8.54 -20.72 11.97
C ASP A 351 -8.78 -19.23 11.64
N THR A 352 -7.84 -18.39 12.07
CA THR A 352 -7.85 -16.95 11.88
C THR A 352 -6.76 -16.54 10.90
N VAL A 353 -7.06 -15.59 10.01
CA VAL A 353 -6.05 -14.88 9.22
C VAL A 353 -5.95 -13.46 9.77
N VAL A 354 -4.73 -13.01 10.05
CA VAL A 354 -4.40 -11.62 10.35
C VAL A 354 -3.60 -11.09 9.17
N TRP A 355 -4.15 -10.11 8.46
CA TRP A 355 -3.44 -9.34 7.46
C TRP A 355 -2.81 -8.12 8.10
N THR A 356 -1.56 -7.82 7.73
CA THR A 356 -0.85 -6.61 8.18
C THR A 356 -0.37 -5.81 6.98
N GLN A 357 -0.56 -4.49 7.01
CA GLN A 357 0.11 -3.63 6.04
C GLN A 357 1.54 -3.35 6.47
N THR A 358 2.50 -3.76 5.64
CA THR A 358 3.94 -3.68 5.97
C THR A 358 4.75 -2.77 5.06
N GLY A 359 4.29 -2.51 3.83
CA GLY A 359 4.89 -1.50 2.95
C GLY A 359 4.45 -0.10 3.35
N ILE A 360 5.23 0.93 2.97
CA ILE A 360 4.94 2.34 3.26
C ILE A 360 4.52 3.19 2.07
N ASN A 361 4.84 2.74 0.87
CA ASN A 361 4.66 3.55 -0.33
C ASN A 361 3.23 3.46 -0.88
N GLU A 362 2.42 2.54 -0.35
CA GLU A 362 1.05 2.30 -0.80
C GLU A 362 0.12 1.96 0.37
N VAL A 363 -1.19 2.15 0.19
CA VAL A 363 -2.24 1.69 1.12
C VAL A 363 -3.07 0.58 0.49
N HIS A 364 -3.54 -0.36 1.31
CA HIS A 364 -4.32 -1.49 0.81
C HIS A 364 -5.62 -1.70 1.58
N THR A 365 -6.45 -2.59 1.05
CA THR A 365 -7.65 -3.09 1.73
C THR A 365 -7.68 -4.61 1.65
N VAL A 366 -8.38 -5.23 2.60
CA VAL A 366 -8.78 -6.64 2.55
C VAL A 366 -10.30 -6.66 2.49
N THR A 367 -10.83 -7.06 1.34
CA THR A 367 -12.27 -6.97 1.09
C THR A 367 -12.84 -8.28 0.54
N PHE A 368 -13.83 -8.82 1.23
CA PHE A 368 -14.67 -9.92 0.77
C PHE A 368 -16.00 -9.34 0.27
N LEU A 369 -16.33 -9.64 -0.99
CA LEU A 369 -17.56 -9.19 -1.61
C LEU A 369 -18.69 -10.20 -1.41
N PRO A 370 -19.96 -9.76 -1.29
CA PRO A 370 -21.11 -10.65 -1.33
C PRO A 370 -21.16 -11.45 -2.63
N SER A 371 -21.78 -12.63 -2.59
CA SER A 371 -22.00 -13.43 -3.79
C SER A 371 -22.75 -12.64 -4.88
N GLY A 372 -22.26 -12.72 -6.12
CA GLY A 372 -22.83 -12.01 -7.27
C GLY A 372 -22.30 -10.59 -7.48
N TRP A 373 -21.45 -10.08 -6.58
CA TRP A 373 -20.80 -8.78 -6.76
C TRP A 373 -19.45 -8.96 -7.44
N SER A 374 -19.23 -8.23 -8.52
CA SER A 374 -17.91 -8.10 -9.14
C SER A 374 -17.14 -6.88 -8.62
N ASP A 375 -17.85 -5.92 -8.03
CA ASP A 375 -17.35 -4.61 -7.59
C ASP A 375 -18.30 -4.00 -6.53
N ILE A 376 -17.90 -2.91 -5.87
CA ILE A 376 -18.74 -2.16 -4.91
C ILE A 376 -19.53 -1.06 -5.65
N PRO A 377 -20.87 -1.01 -5.53
CA PRO A 377 -21.67 0.09 -6.05
C PRO A 377 -21.30 1.41 -5.35
N ASN A 378 -20.98 2.44 -6.14
CA ASN A 378 -20.68 3.80 -5.67
C ASN A 378 -19.45 3.89 -4.76
N GLU A 379 -18.32 3.34 -5.25
CA GLU A 379 -16.93 3.60 -4.85
C GLU A 379 -16.80 4.88 -4.01
N SER A 380 -16.93 4.74 -2.69
CA SER A 380 -16.48 5.79 -1.79
C SER A 380 -14.97 5.81 -1.90
N LEU A 381 -14.40 6.94 -2.31
CA LEU A 381 -12.95 7.20 -2.32
C LEU A 381 -12.28 6.99 -0.93
N MET A 382 -13.07 6.68 0.10
CA MET A 382 -12.64 6.30 1.44
C MET A 382 -13.40 5.05 1.91
N PRO A 383 -12.91 3.83 1.63
CA PRO A 383 -13.46 2.60 2.19
C PRO A 383 -13.32 2.60 3.72
N VAL A 384 -14.44 2.37 4.42
CA VAL A 384 -14.48 2.27 5.89
C VAL A 384 -14.51 0.81 6.35
N PRO A 385 -13.97 0.50 7.54
CA PRO A 385 -14.06 -0.85 8.11
C PRO A 385 -15.51 -1.32 8.22
N TYR A 386 -15.76 -2.58 7.86
CA TYR A 386 -17.10 -3.15 7.82
C TYR A 386 -17.08 -4.66 8.07
N GLY A 387 -18.10 -5.15 8.78
CA GLY A 387 -18.19 -6.55 9.21
C GLY A 387 -17.65 -6.79 10.62
N GLY A 388 -17.79 -8.02 11.10
CA GLY A 388 -17.20 -8.50 12.36
C GLY A 388 -15.90 -9.28 12.13
N HIS A 389 -15.40 -9.93 13.19
CA HIS A 389 -14.17 -10.74 13.16
C HIS A 389 -14.41 -12.22 12.79
N ILE A 390 -15.67 -12.64 12.64
CA ILE A 390 -16.05 -14.00 12.25
C ILE A 390 -16.63 -13.95 10.85
N TYR A 391 -16.06 -14.76 9.95
CA TYR A 391 -16.47 -14.87 8.57
C TYR A 391 -17.08 -16.26 8.30
N ALA A 392 -18.37 -16.27 7.96
CA ALA A 392 -19.13 -17.49 7.65
C ALA A 392 -19.26 -17.75 6.14
N GLY A 393 -18.40 -17.16 5.32
CA GLY A 393 -18.36 -17.43 3.89
C GLY A 393 -19.33 -16.61 3.03
N THR A 394 -20.05 -15.66 3.62
CA THR A 394 -21.01 -14.78 2.94
C THR A 394 -20.97 -13.37 3.52
N GLY A 395 -21.46 -12.38 2.76
CA GLY A 395 -21.59 -10.99 3.22
C GLY A 395 -20.45 -10.08 2.74
N PHE A 396 -20.58 -8.79 3.02
CA PHE A 396 -19.54 -7.80 2.74
C PHE A 396 -18.67 -7.61 3.99
N TYR A 397 -17.36 -7.76 3.83
CA TYR A 397 -16.36 -7.52 4.88
C TYR A 397 -15.24 -6.68 4.29
N ASN A 398 -14.80 -5.67 5.03
CA ASN A 398 -13.80 -4.73 4.56
C ASN A 398 -12.95 -4.23 5.72
N SER A 399 -11.63 -4.22 5.53
CA SER A 399 -10.70 -3.62 6.50
C SER A 399 -10.78 -2.09 6.56
N GLY A 400 -11.30 -1.43 5.51
CA GLY A 400 -10.99 -0.03 5.24
C GLY A 400 -9.51 0.15 4.87
N PHE A 401 -9.05 1.39 4.70
CA PHE A 401 -7.64 1.66 4.39
C PHE A 401 -6.71 1.09 5.47
N MET A 402 -5.82 0.20 5.06
CA MET A 402 -4.71 -0.30 5.85
C MET A 402 -3.48 0.55 5.53
N VAL A 403 -3.10 1.38 6.49
CA VAL A 403 -1.84 2.15 6.51
C VAL A 403 -0.73 1.30 7.14
N PRO A 404 0.56 1.69 7.03
CA PRO A 404 1.67 0.93 7.61
C PRO A 404 1.44 0.57 9.10
N GLY A 405 1.58 -0.72 9.41
CA GLY A 405 1.36 -1.29 10.74
C GLY A 405 -0.11 -1.60 11.09
N ALA A 406 -1.08 -1.19 10.27
CA ALA A 406 -2.48 -1.56 10.48
C ALA A 406 -2.69 -3.08 10.29
N THR A 407 -3.62 -3.64 11.08
CA THR A 407 -3.98 -5.06 11.02
C THR A 407 -5.48 -5.23 10.82
N TYR A 408 -5.86 -6.32 10.16
CA TYR A 408 -7.24 -6.75 9.99
C TYR A 408 -7.30 -8.26 10.17
N ASP A 409 -8.32 -8.78 10.85
CA ASP A 409 -8.42 -10.20 11.15
C ASP A 409 -9.81 -10.77 10.86
N LEU A 410 -9.83 -12.01 10.37
CA LEU A 410 -11.04 -12.79 10.19
C LEU A 410 -10.81 -14.25 10.60
N THR A 411 -11.73 -14.78 11.40
CA THR A 411 -11.82 -16.20 11.76
C THR A 411 -12.84 -16.90 10.88
N PHE A 412 -12.40 -17.93 10.16
CA PHE A 412 -13.19 -18.60 9.13
C PHE A 412 -13.90 -19.82 9.71
N ILE A 413 -15.23 -19.78 9.78
CA ILE A 413 -16.00 -20.86 10.43
C ILE A 413 -16.71 -21.79 9.43
N LYS A 414 -16.70 -21.48 8.13
CA LYS A 414 -17.26 -22.34 7.08
C LYS A 414 -16.15 -22.79 6.15
N SER A 415 -16.22 -24.06 5.71
CA SER A 415 -15.34 -24.54 4.65
C SER A 415 -15.74 -23.95 3.30
N GLY A 416 -14.77 -23.64 2.46
CA GLY A 416 -14.99 -23.06 1.14
C GLY A 416 -13.72 -22.44 0.57
N ASN A 417 -13.84 -21.93 -0.66
CA ASN A 417 -12.84 -21.10 -1.31
C ASN A 417 -13.38 -19.66 -1.29
N PHE A 418 -12.69 -18.77 -0.58
CA PHE A 418 -13.16 -17.40 -0.37
C PHE A 418 -12.18 -16.42 -1.01
N ALA A 419 -12.60 -15.87 -2.15
CA ALA A 419 -11.85 -14.81 -2.82
C ALA A 419 -12.02 -13.48 -2.09
N TYR A 420 -10.94 -12.73 -1.99
CA TYR A 420 -10.89 -11.36 -1.50
C TYR A 420 -10.01 -10.50 -2.40
N ARG A 421 -10.11 -9.17 -2.24
CA ARG A 421 -9.38 -8.21 -3.08
C ARG A 421 -8.99 -6.97 -2.29
N CYS A 422 -8.05 -6.21 -2.85
CA CYS A 422 -7.89 -4.81 -2.52
C CYS A 422 -8.75 -3.98 -3.48
N LEU A 423 -9.64 -3.14 -2.96
CA LEU A 423 -10.53 -2.29 -3.77
C LEU A 423 -9.80 -1.24 -4.62
N LEU A 424 -8.58 -0.89 -4.25
CA LEU A 424 -7.79 0.13 -4.96
C LEU A 424 -7.01 -0.48 -6.14
N HIS A 425 -6.63 -1.75 -5.99
CA HIS A 425 -5.60 -2.39 -6.82
C HIS A 425 -6.09 -3.72 -7.43
N ASP A 426 -7.40 -3.99 -7.46
CA ASP A 426 -7.94 -5.22 -8.02
C ASP A 426 -7.79 -5.28 -9.55
N VAL A 427 -7.95 -4.16 -10.25
CA VAL A 427 -7.65 -4.01 -11.69
C VAL A 427 -6.18 -4.24 -12.01
N MET A 428 -5.32 -4.04 -11.02
CA MET A 428 -3.89 -4.32 -11.06
C MET A 428 -3.56 -5.78 -10.68
N GLY A 429 -4.56 -6.58 -10.30
CA GLY A 429 -4.44 -8.00 -9.98
C GLY A 429 -4.25 -8.31 -8.50
N MET A 430 -4.49 -7.36 -7.59
CA MET A 430 -4.37 -7.56 -6.15
C MET A 430 -5.56 -8.37 -5.58
N LEU A 431 -5.53 -9.67 -5.88
CA LEU A 431 -6.54 -10.65 -5.52
C LEU A 431 -5.93 -11.70 -4.60
N GLY A 432 -6.73 -12.17 -3.65
CA GLY A 432 -6.34 -13.22 -2.72
C GLY A 432 -7.43 -14.28 -2.57
N THR A 433 -7.04 -15.44 -2.05
CA THR A 433 -7.94 -16.56 -1.78
C THR A 433 -7.64 -17.17 -0.42
N VAL A 434 -8.67 -17.46 0.36
CA VAL A 434 -8.59 -18.30 1.55
C VAL A 434 -9.34 -19.60 1.29
N ASP A 435 -8.60 -20.69 1.18
CA ASP A 435 -9.10 -22.05 1.09
C ASP A 435 -9.25 -22.65 2.48
N VAL A 436 -10.49 -22.88 2.90
CA VAL A 436 -10.84 -23.37 4.22
C VAL A 436 -11.36 -24.78 4.13
N THR A 437 -10.70 -25.72 4.81
CA THR A 437 -11.12 -27.13 4.86
C THR A 437 -11.48 -27.59 6.27
N PRO A 438 -12.41 -28.53 6.46
CA PRO A 438 -12.64 -29.12 7.77
C PRO A 438 -11.42 -29.90 8.27
N GLN A 439 -11.17 -29.87 9.58
CA GLN A 439 -10.15 -30.71 10.21
C GLN A 439 -10.72 -32.10 10.58
N PRO A 440 -10.01 -33.21 10.28
CA PRO A 440 -10.40 -34.53 10.77
C PRO A 440 -10.42 -34.61 12.29
N ASN A 441 -11.47 -35.20 12.87
CA ASN A 441 -11.63 -35.39 14.32
C ASN A 441 -11.60 -34.09 15.15
N VAL A 442 -11.97 -32.98 14.53
CA VAL A 442 -12.17 -31.69 15.20
C VAL A 442 -13.57 -31.20 14.87
N LEU A 443 -14.19 -30.50 15.82
CA LEU A 443 -15.41 -29.74 15.62
C LEU A 443 -15.08 -28.28 15.91
N THR A 444 -15.35 -27.40 14.96
CA THR A 444 -15.32 -25.96 15.19
C THR A 444 -16.61 -25.57 15.90
N ILE A 445 -16.51 -24.83 16.99
CA ILE A 445 -17.66 -24.30 17.72
C ILE A 445 -17.53 -22.77 17.72
N ALA A 446 -18.50 -22.08 17.13
CA ALA A 446 -18.55 -20.62 17.08
C ALA A 446 -19.72 -20.10 17.93
N LEU A 447 -19.43 -19.20 18.86
CA LEU A 447 -20.42 -18.57 19.73
C LEU A 447 -20.06 -17.12 20.02
N ASN A 448 -20.98 -16.21 19.71
CA ASN A 448 -20.77 -14.77 19.74
C ASN A 448 -19.48 -14.35 19.03
N ASN A 449 -18.45 -13.91 19.76
CA ASN A 449 -17.15 -13.53 19.20
C ASN A 449 -16.05 -14.57 19.48
N SER A 450 -16.41 -15.77 19.96
CA SER A 450 -15.48 -16.84 20.31
C SER A 450 -15.58 -18.00 19.33
N VAL A 451 -14.43 -18.57 18.99
CA VAL A 451 -14.34 -19.75 18.14
C VAL A 451 -13.34 -20.72 18.75
N ASP A 452 -13.77 -21.95 18.99
CA ASP A 452 -12.95 -23.02 19.56
C ASP A 452 -12.90 -24.22 18.61
N ASN A 453 -11.74 -24.84 18.49
CA ASN A 453 -11.58 -26.11 17.81
C ASN A 453 -11.40 -27.22 18.85
N VAL A 454 -12.41 -28.08 18.97
CA VAL A 454 -12.47 -29.12 20.00
C VAL A 454 -12.39 -30.51 19.40
N PRO A 455 -11.89 -31.53 20.13
CA PRO A 455 -11.91 -32.90 19.66
C PRO A 455 -13.32 -33.36 19.28
N SER A 456 -13.43 -34.05 18.15
CA SER A 456 -14.66 -34.68 17.69
C SER A 456 -14.40 -36.12 17.24
N ARG A 457 -15.46 -36.90 17.10
CA ARG A 457 -15.38 -38.24 16.55
C ARG A 457 -16.53 -38.48 15.59
N THR A 458 -16.22 -38.97 14.39
CA THR A 458 -17.24 -39.35 13.42
C THR A 458 -17.36 -40.87 13.35
N VAL A 459 -18.58 -41.38 13.56
CA VAL A 459 -18.91 -42.82 13.42
C VAL A 459 -20.04 -42.94 12.41
N GLY A 460 -19.76 -43.58 11.26
CA GLY A 460 -20.68 -43.57 10.13
C GLY A 460 -20.89 -42.14 9.61
N LYS A 461 -22.14 -41.67 9.65
CA LYS A 461 -22.50 -40.29 9.25
C LYS A 461 -22.70 -39.34 10.43
N THR A 462 -22.48 -39.81 11.66
CA THR A 462 -22.76 -39.05 12.88
C THR A 462 -21.47 -38.52 13.48
N THR A 463 -21.35 -37.20 13.56
CA THR A 463 -20.30 -36.52 14.32
C THR A 463 -20.72 -36.41 15.79
N TYR A 464 -19.79 -36.68 16.69
CA TYR A 464 -19.95 -36.59 18.13
C TYR A 464 -18.93 -35.63 18.73
N VAL A 465 -19.33 -34.95 19.80
CA VAL A 465 -18.48 -34.02 20.56
C VAL A 465 -18.49 -34.39 22.05
N PRO A 466 -17.36 -34.27 22.77
CA PRO A 466 -17.36 -34.41 24.22
C PRO A 466 -18.24 -33.34 24.86
N ILE A 467 -19.20 -33.76 25.70
CA ILE A 467 -20.16 -32.84 26.31
C ILE A 467 -19.49 -31.74 27.14
N TRP A 468 -18.32 -32.04 27.72
CA TRP A 468 -17.54 -31.10 28.52
C TRP A 468 -17.22 -29.79 27.78
N TYR A 469 -16.87 -29.86 26.48
CA TYR A 469 -16.56 -28.65 25.71
C TYR A 469 -17.79 -27.78 25.48
N VAL A 470 -18.94 -28.41 25.20
CA VAL A 470 -20.22 -27.71 25.05
C VAL A 470 -20.61 -27.04 26.38
N MET A 471 -20.41 -27.72 27.50
CA MET A 471 -20.67 -27.16 28.83
C MET A 471 -19.78 -25.98 29.16
N HIS A 472 -18.47 -26.08 28.90
CA HIS A 472 -17.51 -25.01 29.14
C HIS A 472 -17.82 -23.77 28.30
N MET A 473 -18.24 -23.99 27.05
CA MET A 473 -18.72 -22.92 26.18
C MET A 473 -19.97 -22.24 26.76
N LEU A 474 -20.98 -22.98 27.25
CA LEU A 474 -22.15 -22.35 27.89
C LEU A 474 -21.76 -21.56 29.16
N GLN A 475 -20.79 -22.05 29.94
CA GLN A 475 -20.25 -21.32 31.10
C GLN A 475 -19.67 -19.97 30.71
N SER A 476 -19.03 -19.86 29.55
CA SER A 476 -18.52 -18.57 29.03
C SER A 476 -19.64 -17.53 28.79
N GLN A 477 -20.89 -17.99 28.63
CA GLN A 477 -22.08 -17.13 28.47
C GLN A 477 -22.81 -16.87 29.80
N GLY A 478 -22.20 -17.20 30.94
CA GLY A 478 -22.81 -17.04 32.25
C GLY A 478 -23.79 -18.15 32.63
N LEU A 479 -23.88 -19.23 31.86
CA LEU A 479 -24.72 -20.39 32.18
C LEU A 479 -23.96 -21.40 33.02
N HIS A 480 -24.40 -21.59 34.27
CA HIS A 480 -23.80 -22.61 35.12
C HIS A 480 -24.27 -23.99 34.66
N SER A 481 -23.32 -24.88 34.43
CA SER A 481 -23.56 -26.19 33.81
C SER A 481 -22.89 -27.29 34.62
N THR A 482 -23.62 -28.36 34.95
CA THR A 482 -23.14 -29.54 35.68
C THR A 482 -23.52 -30.84 34.96
N TRP A 483 -22.71 -31.88 35.16
CA TRP A 483 -22.86 -33.18 34.50
C TRP A 483 -22.60 -34.32 35.49
N ASN A 484 -23.48 -35.32 35.54
CA ASN A 484 -23.33 -36.49 36.43
C ASN A 484 -23.18 -37.84 35.69
N GLY A 485 -23.06 -37.82 34.37
CA GLY A 485 -23.01 -39.03 33.52
C GLY A 485 -24.29 -39.32 32.74
N SER A 486 -25.43 -38.76 33.15
CA SER A 486 -26.71 -38.84 32.43
C SER A 486 -27.43 -37.51 32.35
N ASP A 487 -27.46 -36.76 33.45
CA ASP A 487 -28.12 -35.47 33.53
C ASP A 487 -27.13 -34.33 33.29
N TRP A 488 -27.45 -33.53 32.28
CA TRP A 488 -26.86 -32.23 32.04
C TRP A 488 -27.77 -31.17 32.65
N LYS A 489 -27.35 -30.56 33.76
CA LYS A 489 -28.14 -29.53 34.44
C LYS A 489 -27.53 -28.17 34.19
N VAL A 490 -28.32 -27.30 33.57
CA VAL A 490 -28.00 -25.90 33.31
C VAL A 490 -28.86 -25.03 34.23
N SER A 491 -28.26 -23.97 34.76
CA SER A 491 -28.96 -22.93 35.51
C SER A 491 -28.49 -21.55 35.05
N SER A 492 -29.43 -20.61 35.04
CA SER A 492 -29.20 -19.23 34.64
C SER A 492 -29.84 -18.26 35.62
N THR A 493 -29.12 -17.19 35.94
CA THR A 493 -29.62 -16.08 36.75
C THR A 493 -30.35 -15.03 35.89
N THR A 494 -30.15 -15.06 34.58
CA THR A 494 -30.89 -14.25 33.60
C THR A 494 -31.98 -15.09 32.90
N PRO A 495 -33.14 -14.52 32.58
CA PRO A 495 -34.17 -15.21 31.81
C PRO A 495 -33.63 -15.67 30.46
N ILE A 496 -33.89 -16.93 30.11
CA ILE A 496 -33.59 -17.52 28.80
C ILE A 496 -34.90 -17.87 28.12
N ASN A 497 -35.00 -17.63 26.81
CA ASN A 497 -36.15 -18.04 26.00
C ASN A 497 -36.10 -19.54 25.69
N ALA A 498 -36.19 -20.37 26.73
CA ALA A 498 -36.11 -21.81 26.62
C ALA A 498 -37.46 -22.43 26.25
N HIS A 499 -37.43 -23.53 25.51
CA HIS A 499 -38.59 -24.33 25.17
C HIS A 499 -38.25 -25.81 25.31
N SER A 500 -39.23 -26.63 25.70
CA SER A 500 -39.00 -28.07 25.86
C SER A 500 -39.17 -28.81 24.53
N GLN A 501 -38.19 -29.63 24.19
CA GLN A 501 -38.22 -30.63 23.11
C GLN A 501 -37.97 -32.04 23.67
N ALA A 502 -38.29 -32.26 24.95
CA ALA A 502 -37.94 -33.50 25.64
C ALA A 502 -38.67 -34.72 25.04
N GLY A 503 -37.89 -35.67 24.52
CA GLY A 503 -38.38 -36.98 24.10
C GLY A 503 -38.57 -37.94 25.28
N SER A 504 -39.32 -39.03 25.05
CA SER A 504 -39.59 -40.07 26.05
C SER A 504 -38.47 -41.12 26.23
N SER A 505 -37.38 -41.00 25.48
CA SER A 505 -36.27 -41.96 25.44
C SER A 505 -34.92 -41.26 25.32
N GLY A 506 -33.85 -41.94 25.72
CA GLY A 506 -32.48 -41.44 25.71
C GLY A 506 -31.73 -41.85 26.96
N ASN A 507 -30.40 -41.88 26.91
CA ASN A 507 -29.54 -42.11 28.08
C ASN A 507 -28.95 -40.82 28.67
N ILE A 508 -29.24 -39.66 28.07
CA ILE A 508 -28.90 -38.34 28.60
C ILE A 508 -30.11 -37.40 28.63
N HIS A 509 -30.14 -36.48 29.60
CA HIS A 509 -31.24 -35.55 29.82
C HIS A 509 -30.71 -34.14 30.14
N LEU A 510 -31.16 -33.12 29.39
CA LEU A 510 -30.86 -31.71 29.67
C LEU A 510 -31.98 -31.09 30.51
N TYR A 511 -31.61 -30.48 31.63
CA TYR A 511 -32.49 -29.70 32.49
C TYR A 511 -32.07 -28.24 32.53
N LEU A 512 -33.02 -27.30 32.46
CA LEU A 512 -32.81 -25.89 32.79
C LEU A 512 -33.61 -25.55 34.04
N ASN A 513 -32.95 -25.08 35.11
CA ASN A 513 -33.61 -24.73 36.38
C ASN A 513 -34.59 -25.83 36.85
N ASN A 514 -34.16 -27.10 36.76
CA ASN A 514 -34.89 -28.34 37.09
C ASN A 514 -36.04 -28.72 36.14
N GLN A 515 -36.29 -27.98 35.06
CA GLN A 515 -37.24 -28.35 34.02
C GLN A 515 -36.54 -29.15 32.92
N LEU A 516 -37.08 -30.33 32.57
CA LEU A 516 -36.55 -31.15 31.47
C LEU A 516 -36.81 -30.47 30.12
N LEU A 517 -35.74 -30.20 29.39
CA LEU A 517 -35.80 -29.54 28.08
C LEU A 517 -35.50 -30.48 26.92
N PHE A 518 -34.62 -31.46 27.11
CA PHE A 518 -34.20 -32.35 26.02
C PHE A 518 -33.80 -33.73 26.57
N SER A 519 -34.05 -34.78 25.79
CA SER A 519 -33.57 -36.15 26.05
C SER A 519 -32.86 -36.65 24.80
N GLY A 520 -31.72 -37.32 24.95
CA GLY A 520 -30.93 -37.80 23.82
C GLY A 520 -30.05 -39.00 24.18
N ASP A 521 -29.19 -39.36 23.25
CA ASP A 521 -28.26 -40.47 23.38
C ASP A 521 -26.81 -39.98 23.46
N SER A 522 -25.96 -40.76 24.09
CA SER A 522 -24.53 -40.54 24.18
C SER A 522 -23.76 -41.84 24.06
N GLN A 523 -22.48 -41.70 23.77
CA GLN A 523 -21.50 -42.80 23.73
C GLN A 523 -20.34 -42.45 24.64
N VAL A 524 -19.69 -43.45 25.22
CA VAL A 524 -18.51 -43.25 26.06
C VAL A 524 -17.28 -43.78 25.33
N TRP A 525 -16.31 -42.91 25.11
CA TRP A 525 -15.03 -43.26 24.51
C TRP A 525 -13.87 -42.68 25.30
N SER A 526 -12.67 -43.23 25.10
CA SER A 526 -11.47 -42.67 25.71
C SER A 526 -11.01 -41.43 24.95
N LEU A 527 -10.78 -40.33 25.68
CA LEU A 527 -10.11 -39.11 25.19
C LEU A 527 -8.96 -38.81 26.14
N ASN A 528 -7.73 -38.73 25.62
CA ASN A 528 -6.51 -38.52 26.41
C ASN A 528 -6.36 -39.48 27.61
N GLY A 529 -6.82 -40.74 27.46
CA GLY A 529 -6.75 -41.76 28.51
C GLY A 529 -7.91 -41.76 29.51
N HIS A 530 -8.86 -40.83 29.40
CA HIS A 530 -10.02 -40.72 30.28
C HIS A 530 -11.31 -41.16 29.59
N ALA A 531 -12.20 -41.85 30.30
CA ALA A 531 -13.54 -42.14 29.80
C ALA A 531 -14.33 -40.83 29.70
N THR A 532 -14.81 -40.50 28.51
CA THR A 532 -15.47 -39.23 28.20
C THR A 532 -16.78 -39.48 27.49
N THR A 533 -17.84 -38.78 27.90
CA THR A 533 -19.15 -38.84 27.25
C THR A 533 -19.16 -37.95 26.02
N PHE A 534 -19.49 -38.56 24.88
CA PHE A 534 -19.64 -37.93 23.59
C PHE A 534 -21.12 -37.92 23.19
N VAL A 535 -21.60 -36.77 22.73
CA VAL A 535 -22.99 -36.57 22.32
C VAL A 535 -23.02 -36.31 20.81
N PRO A 536 -23.96 -36.89 20.05
CA PRO A 536 -24.15 -36.55 18.65
C PRO A 536 -24.37 -35.05 18.47
N VAL A 537 -23.63 -34.40 17.56
CA VAL A 537 -23.69 -32.95 17.39
C VAL A 537 -25.10 -32.48 16.98
N HIS A 538 -25.83 -33.25 16.17
CA HIS A 538 -27.22 -32.93 15.82
C HIS A 538 -28.16 -32.91 17.05
N GLN A 539 -27.88 -33.73 18.08
CA GLN A 539 -28.62 -33.68 19.34
C GLN A 539 -28.19 -32.51 20.21
N VAL A 540 -26.89 -32.14 20.19
CA VAL A 540 -26.40 -30.91 20.81
C VAL A 540 -27.09 -29.68 20.21
N VAL A 541 -27.28 -29.63 18.89
CA VAL A 541 -28.05 -28.56 18.22
C VAL A 541 -29.47 -28.46 18.79
N GLY A 542 -30.21 -29.58 18.88
CA GLY A 542 -31.56 -29.58 19.45
C GLY A 542 -31.59 -29.15 20.92
N ALA A 543 -30.60 -29.57 21.72
CA ALA A 543 -30.45 -29.17 23.10
C ALA A 543 -30.17 -27.66 23.25
N LEU A 544 -29.31 -27.08 22.39
CA LEU A 544 -29.00 -25.65 22.37
C LEU A 544 -30.18 -24.81 21.88
N GLN A 545 -30.89 -25.27 20.86
CA GLN A 545 -32.13 -24.64 20.39
C GLN A 545 -33.19 -24.64 21.51
N SER A 546 -33.32 -25.72 22.27
CA SER A 546 -34.20 -25.79 23.46
C SER A 546 -33.81 -24.77 24.54
N LEU A 547 -32.53 -24.39 24.61
CA LEU A 547 -32.02 -23.29 25.45
C LEU A 547 -32.14 -21.91 24.77
N GLY A 548 -32.81 -21.80 23.63
CA GLY A 548 -33.07 -20.53 22.94
C GLY A 548 -31.90 -20.00 22.09
N PHE A 549 -30.85 -20.81 21.86
CA PHE A 549 -29.77 -20.44 20.94
C PHE A 549 -30.16 -20.71 19.49
N ASP A 550 -29.68 -19.88 18.57
CA ASP A 550 -29.79 -20.13 17.13
C ASP A 550 -28.69 -21.10 16.65
N ALA A 551 -28.92 -22.36 17.04
CA ALA A 551 -28.19 -23.60 16.74
C ALA A 551 -28.11 -24.03 15.26
N ALA A 552 -26.94 -24.02 14.60
CA ALA A 552 -26.76 -24.69 13.30
C ALA A 552 -25.51 -25.60 13.25
N PHE A 553 -25.59 -26.71 12.51
CA PHE A 553 -24.44 -27.61 12.25
C PHE A 553 -24.38 -27.99 10.77
N ASP A 554 -23.21 -27.81 10.15
CA ASP A 554 -22.99 -28.07 8.72
C ASP A 554 -22.17 -29.35 8.42
N GLY A 555 -21.79 -30.11 9.46
CA GLY A 555 -20.93 -31.28 9.34
C GLY A 555 -19.55 -31.09 9.96
N SER A 556 -19.06 -29.86 10.06
CA SER A 556 -17.75 -29.51 10.66
C SER A 556 -17.81 -28.39 11.70
N THR A 557 -18.82 -27.55 11.63
CA THR A 557 -18.96 -26.35 12.46
C THR A 557 -20.31 -26.32 13.15
N LEU A 558 -20.31 -26.25 14.48
CA LEU A 558 -21.45 -25.88 15.30
C LEU A 558 -21.47 -24.35 15.44
N ASP A 559 -22.35 -23.71 14.71
CA ASP A 559 -22.45 -22.26 14.54
C ASP A 559 -23.64 -21.70 15.33
N MET A 560 -23.36 -20.76 16.23
CA MET A 560 -24.33 -20.01 17.03
C MET A 560 -24.20 -18.50 16.81
N THR A 561 -23.60 -18.06 15.70
CA THR A 561 -23.39 -16.63 15.38
C THR A 561 -24.16 -16.09 14.17
N PRO A 562 -25.40 -16.55 13.85
CA PRO A 562 -26.08 -16.16 12.62
C PRO A 562 -26.28 -14.66 12.41
N GLN A 563 -26.37 -13.87 13.48
CA GLN A 563 -26.48 -12.41 13.40
C GLN A 563 -25.17 -11.69 13.07
N ALA A 564 -24.01 -12.34 13.25
CA ALA A 564 -22.70 -11.78 12.93
C ALA A 564 -22.30 -11.98 11.45
N HIS A 565 -23.05 -12.81 10.71
CA HIS A 565 -22.70 -13.28 9.36
C HIS A 565 -23.08 -12.34 8.22
N ALA A 566 -23.90 -11.34 8.50
CA ALA A 566 -24.45 -10.46 7.48
C ALA A 566 -24.24 -9.01 7.89
N GLY A 567 -23.10 -8.46 7.52
CA GLY A 567 -23.04 -7.04 7.30
C GLY A 567 -23.94 -6.70 6.10
N SER A 568 -25.17 -6.20 6.35
CA SER A 568 -26.01 -5.59 5.32
C SER A 568 -25.36 -4.28 4.84
N VAL A 569 -24.87 -4.27 3.59
CA VAL A 569 -24.25 -3.11 2.93
C VAL A 569 -24.92 -1.80 3.37
N PRO A 570 -24.16 -0.79 3.83
CA PRO A 570 -24.73 0.50 4.15
C PRO A 570 -25.54 1.01 2.95
N ALA A 571 -26.81 1.37 3.16
CA ALA A 571 -27.53 2.13 2.15
C ALA A 571 -26.70 3.38 1.82
N PRO A 572 -26.58 3.77 0.53
CA PRO A 572 -25.79 4.92 0.15
C PRO A 572 -26.27 6.11 0.96
N THR A 573 -25.42 6.65 1.82
CA THR A 573 -25.64 7.98 2.37
C THR A 573 -25.67 8.89 1.16
N ALA A 574 -26.82 9.53 0.92
CA ALA A 574 -26.92 10.59 -0.06
C ALA A 574 -25.75 11.54 0.23
N ALA A 575 -24.82 11.66 -0.73
CA ALA A 575 -23.75 12.62 -0.67
C ALA A 575 -24.36 13.92 -0.17
N GLN A 576 -23.79 14.49 0.89
CA GLN A 576 -24.13 15.85 1.29
C GLN A 576 -24.05 16.68 0.02
N SER A 577 -25.20 17.15 -0.46
CA SER A 577 -25.25 18.17 -1.47
C SER A 577 -24.63 19.40 -0.82
N MET A 578 -23.31 19.53 -0.90
CA MET A 578 -22.64 20.79 -0.64
C MET A 578 -23.19 21.75 -1.68
N GLY A 579 -24.05 22.63 -1.20
CA GLY A 579 -24.86 23.50 -2.03
C GLY A 579 -23.98 24.27 -3.00
N THR A 580 -24.35 24.20 -4.27
CA THR A 580 -24.02 25.24 -5.24
C THR A 580 -24.75 26.52 -4.81
N GLY A 581 -24.22 27.20 -3.79
CA GLY A 581 -24.54 28.58 -3.48
C GLY A 581 -23.86 29.48 -4.50
N GLY A 582 -24.29 29.39 -5.75
CA GLY A 582 -23.93 30.35 -6.79
C GLY A 582 -24.55 31.69 -6.43
N SER A 583 -23.71 32.64 -6.03
CA SER A 583 -24.06 34.05 -5.95
C SER A 583 -24.39 34.55 -7.36
N GLN A 584 -25.67 34.84 -7.61
CA GLN A 584 -26.04 35.79 -8.64
C GLN A 584 -26.62 37.02 -7.96
N SER A 585 -25.85 38.09 -8.00
CA SER A 585 -26.28 39.45 -7.73
C SER A 585 -26.72 40.12 -9.04
N SER A 586 -27.56 41.15 -8.89
CA SER A 586 -28.22 42.01 -9.88
C SER A 586 -29.53 41.43 -10.48
N SER A 587 -30.66 42.13 -10.53
CA SER A 587 -30.92 43.58 -10.47
C SER A 587 -32.37 43.86 -10.03
N ALA A 588 -32.59 45.01 -9.41
CA ALA A 588 -33.88 45.52 -8.94
C ALA A 588 -34.84 45.91 -10.08
N SER A 589 -36.16 45.73 -9.87
CA SER A 589 -37.22 46.76 -9.98
C SER A 589 -38.62 46.15 -9.98
N GLY A 590 -39.60 46.85 -9.38
CA GLY A 590 -41.01 46.77 -9.84
C GLY A 590 -42.08 46.19 -8.89
N THR A 591 -42.45 46.96 -7.87
CA THR A 591 -43.83 47.28 -7.43
C THR A 591 -45.01 46.27 -7.49
N SER A 592 -45.63 46.14 -6.30
CA SER A 592 -47.08 46.19 -5.98
C SER A 592 -48.03 45.04 -6.38
N GLY A 593 -48.83 44.58 -5.40
CA GLY A 593 -50.15 43.99 -5.65
C GLY A 593 -50.67 43.01 -4.60
N ASN A 594 -51.52 43.52 -3.69
CA ASN A 594 -52.45 42.75 -2.85
C ASN A 594 -53.24 41.67 -3.61
N ALA A 595 -53.55 40.53 -2.96
CA ALA A 595 -54.93 40.16 -2.60
C ALA A 595 -55.01 38.77 -1.95
N MET A 596 -55.64 38.72 -0.77
CA MET A 596 -56.33 37.54 -0.24
C MET A 596 -57.59 37.22 -1.06
N SER A 597 -57.88 35.92 -1.21
CA SER A 597 -59.19 35.25 -1.26
C SER A 597 -58.92 33.85 -1.79
N GLY A 598 -59.34 32.70 -1.26
CA GLY A 598 -60.49 32.39 -0.44
C GLY A 598 -61.13 31.11 -1.02
N MET A 599 -61.09 30.02 -0.24
CA MET A 599 -62.02 28.87 -0.19
C MET A 599 -62.40 28.09 -1.47
N ASN A 600 -62.09 26.79 -1.47
CA ASN A 600 -63.05 25.75 -1.10
C ASN A 600 -62.33 24.47 -0.65
#